data_AF-A0A517NBH7-F1
#
_entry.id   AF-A0A517NBH7-F1
#
_cell.length_a   1.000
_cell.length_b   1.000
_cell.length_c   1.000
_cell.angle_alpha   90.00
_cell.angle_beta   90.00
_cell.angle_gamma   90.00
#
_symmetry.space_group_name_H-M   'P 1'
#
loop_
_entity.id
_entity.type
_entity.pdbx_description
1 polymer ?
#
loop_
_entity_poly.entity_id
_entity_poly.type
_entity_poly.pdbx_seq_one_letter_code
_entity_poly.pdbx_strand_id
1 'polypeptide(L)'
;MTDPNPYSPTDADPRALLEQPRSEFRRLLLGAAIGAALPLLFGGYGLYQSWEYAASLPPGSAACGNAGLGPLVMIVFVAPFLGMIGGGIALFLP
;
A
#
# COMPACT_ATOMS: atom_id res chain seq x y z
N MET A 1 -31.03 -24.06 39.34
CA MET A 1 -31.84 -23.33 38.37
C MET A 1 -30.93 -22.31 37.74
N THR A 2 -30.61 -22.52 36.47
CA THR A 2 -29.71 -21.71 35.67
C THR A 2 -30.44 -20.43 35.29
N ASP A 3 -29.99 -19.30 35.80
CA ASP A 3 -30.51 -17.99 35.42
C ASP A 3 -30.11 -17.74 33.95
N PRO A 4 -31.05 -17.64 32.99
CA PRO A 4 -30.73 -17.39 31.60
C PRO A 4 -30.59 -15.87 31.46
N ASN A 5 -29.53 -15.29 32.03
CA ASN A 5 -29.21 -13.90 31.77
C ASN A 5 -28.76 -13.78 30.30
N PRO A 6 -29.53 -13.13 29.42
CA PRO A 6 -29.14 -12.96 28.01
C PRO A 6 -27.92 -12.05 27.83
N TYR A 7 -27.45 -11.43 28.92
CA TYR A 7 -26.23 -10.63 28.99
C TYR A 7 -25.08 -11.34 29.70
N SER A 8 -25.20 -12.63 30.06
CA SER A 8 -24.02 -13.37 30.51
C SER A 8 -23.07 -13.44 29.31
N PRO A 9 -21.85 -12.87 29.39
CA PRO A 9 -20.89 -12.96 28.30
C PRO A 9 -20.65 -14.45 28.05
N THR A 10 -21.18 -14.95 26.93
CA THR A 10 -20.97 -16.31 26.46
C THR A 10 -19.50 -16.44 26.12
N ASP A 11 -18.66 -16.86 27.08
CA ASP A 11 -17.24 -17.23 26.94
C ASP A 11 -16.57 -16.63 25.70
N ALA A 12 -16.66 -15.30 25.56
CA ALA A 12 -16.10 -14.61 24.41
C ALA A 12 -14.62 -14.61 24.69
N ASP A 13 -13.90 -15.58 24.11
CA ASP A 13 -12.48 -15.74 24.30
C ASP A 13 -11.83 -14.36 24.09
N PRO A 14 -11.24 -13.75 25.13
CA PRO A 14 -10.69 -12.40 25.03
C PRO A 14 -9.62 -12.32 23.93
N ARG A 15 -9.08 -13.46 23.48
CA ARG A 15 -8.20 -13.56 22.32
C ARG A 15 -8.91 -13.30 20.99
N ALA A 16 -10.16 -13.76 20.83
CA ALA A 16 -10.93 -13.55 19.61
C ALA A 16 -11.22 -12.06 19.36
N LEU A 17 -11.46 -11.28 20.44
CA LEU A 17 -11.63 -9.82 20.36
C LEU A 17 -10.33 -9.08 20.01
N LEU A 18 -9.16 -9.64 20.36
CA LEU A 18 -7.85 -9.08 20.04
C LEU A 18 -7.31 -9.51 18.67
N GLU A 19 -7.73 -10.67 18.15
CA GLU A 19 -7.31 -11.19 16.85
C GLU A 19 -8.03 -10.51 15.68
N GLN A 20 -9.30 -10.14 15.85
CA GLN A 20 -10.10 -9.47 14.83
C GLN A 20 -9.51 -8.13 14.32
N PRO A 21 -9.07 -7.17 15.17
CA PRO A 21 -8.43 -5.95 14.68
C PRO A 21 -7.09 -6.22 13.97
N ARG A 22 -6.40 -7.32 14.34
CA ARG A 22 -5.11 -7.69 13.74
C ARG A 22 -5.28 -8.32 12.36
N SER A 23 -6.35 -9.08 12.13
CA SER A 23 -6.67 -9.65 10.81
C SER A 23 -7.11 -8.58 9.83
N GLU A 24 -7.94 -7.62 10.25
CA GLU A 24 -8.37 -6.51 9.41
C GLU A 24 -7.21 -5.58 9.03
N PHE A 25 -6.35 -5.24 10.00
CA PHE A 25 -5.16 -4.42 9.72
C PHE A 25 -4.22 -5.11 8.73
N ARG A 26 -4.04 -6.44 8.85
CA ARG A 26 -3.23 -7.21 7.90
C ARG A 26 -3.86 -7.22 6.50
N ARG A 27 -5.19 -7.37 6.39
CA ARG A 27 -5.91 -7.32 5.11
C ARG A 27 -5.76 -5.94 4.45
N LEU A 28 -5.90 -4.87 5.21
CA LEU A 28 -5.68 -3.50 4.74
C LEU A 28 -4.25 -3.31 4.21
N LEU A 29 -3.23 -3.76 4.94
CA LEU A 29 -1.84 -3.64 4.50
C LEU A 29 -1.55 -4.44 3.22
N LEU A 30 -2.10 -5.66 3.11
CA LEU A 30 -1.95 -6.48 1.91
C LEU A 30 -2.64 -5.84 0.70
N GLY A 31 -3.88 -5.38 0.87
CA GLY A 31 -4.59 -4.65 -0.18
C GLY A 31 -3.86 -3.39 -0.61
N ALA A 32 -3.28 -2.66 0.35
CA ALA A 32 -2.51 -1.47 0.06
C ALA A 32 -1.21 -1.75 -0.68
N ALA A 33 -0.49 -2.81 -0.29
CA ALA A 33 0.70 -3.24 -1.00
C ALA A 33 0.40 -3.65 -2.45
N ILE A 34 -0.71 -4.39 -2.66
CA ILE A 34 -1.14 -4.81 -4.01
C ILE A 34 -1.55 -3.60 -4.85
N GLY A 35 -2.35 -2.68 -4.28
CA GLY A 35 -2.78 -1.46 -4.98
C GLY A 35 -1.62 -0.54 -5.36
N ALA A 36 -0.62 -0.40 -4.50
CA ALA A 36 0.55 0.42 -4.75
C ALA A 36 1.59 -0.25 -5.68
N ALA A 37 1.49 -1.55 -5.94
CA ALA A 37 2.54 -2.31 -6.63
C ALA A 37 2.84 -1.80 -8.05
N LEU A 38 1.81 -1.56 -8.86
CA LEU A 38 1.99 -1.11 -10.24
C LEU A 38 2.62 0.29 -10.33
N PRO A 39 2.11 1.32 -9.63
CA PRO A 39 2.75 2.64 -9.63
C PRO A 39 4.20 2.61 -9.12
N LEU A 40 4.49 1.79 -8.11
CA LEU A 40 5.86 1.63 -7.60
C LEU A 40 6.78 0.95 -8.62
N LEU A 41 6.30 -0.08 -9.34
CA LEU A 41 7.06 -0.74 -10.40
C LEU A 41 7.35 0.22 -11.56
N PHE A 42 6.33 0.92 -12.07
CA PHE A 42 6.50 1.88 -13.15
C PHE A 42 7.35 3.09 -12.73
N GLY A 43 7.14 3.61 -11.52
CA GLY A 43 7.95 4.69 -10.97
C GLY A 43 9.41 4.27 -10.77
N GLY A 44 9.66 3.09 -10.21
CA GLY A 44 11.01 2.57 -10.03
C GLY A 44 11.72 2.36 -11.38
N TYR A 45 11.03 1.78 -12.36
CA TYR A 45 11.56 1.59 -13.72
C TYR A 45 11.84 2.92 -14.42
N GLY A 46 10.94 3.90 -14.30
CA GLY A 46 11.13 5.23 -14.87
C GLY A 46 12.31 5.99 -14.25
N LEU A 47 12.52 5.84 -12.93
CA LEU A 47 13.73 6.36 -12.28
C LEU A 47 14.97 5.70 -12.86
N TYR A 48 15.01 4.37 -12.92
CA TYR A 48 16.14 3.63 -13.50
C TYR A 48 16.49 4.14 -14.92
N GLN A 49 15.49 4.29 -15.80
CA GLN A 49 15.73 4.85 -17.13
C GLN A 49 16.27 6.29 -17.11
N SER A 50 15.80 7.14 -16.19
CA SER A 50 16.31 8.50 -16.06
C SER A 50 17.78 8.54 -15.61
N TRP A 51 18.21 7.58 -14.78
CA TRP A 51 19.60 7.43 -14.36
C TRP A 51 20.50 6.99 -15.53
N GLU A 52 20.06 5.99 -16.31
CA GLU A 52 20.79 5.54 -17.51
C GLU A 52 20.91 6.65 -18.56
N TYR A 53 19.84 7.41 -18.77
CA TYR A 53 19.87 8.58 -19.66
C TYR A 53 20.89 9.62 -19.18
N ALA A 54 20.88 9.97 -17.89
CA ALA A 54 21.84 10.89 -17.29
C ALA A 54 23.29 10.39 -17.42
N ALA A 55 23.52 9.08 -17.27
CA ALA A 55 24.84 8.46 -17.38
C ALA A 55 25.35 8.37 -18.83
N SER A 56 24.46 8.24 -19.81
CA SER A 56 24.82 8.16 -21.23
C SER A 56 25.27 9.50 -21.84
N LEU A 57 25.00 10.61 -21.15
CA LEU A 57 25.33 11.95 -21.62
C LEU A 57 26.83 12.24 -21.43
N PRO A 58 27.49 12.93 -22.39
CA PRO A 58 28.86 13.39 -22.21
C PRO A 58 28.98 14.28 -20.96
N PRO A 59 30.11 14.23 -20.23
CA PRO A 59 30.32 15.06 -19.04
C PRO A 59 30.10 16.54 -19.36
N GLY A 60 29.27 17.21 -18.56
CA GLY A 60 28.95 18.64 -18.75
C GLY A 60 27.78 18.92 -19.70
N SER A 61 27.14 17.88 -20.25
CA SER A 61 25.92 18.05 -21.05
C SER A 61 24.71 18.31 -20.14
N ALA A 62 23.86 19.26 -20.51
CA ALA A 62 22.60 19.48 -19.81
C ALA A 62 21.62 18.34 -20.14
N ALA A 63 21.12 17.66 -19.11
CA ALA A 63 19.98 16.75 -19.27
C ALA A 63 18.72 17.59 -19.49
N CYS A 64 18.09 17.43 -20.65
CA CYS A 64 16.89 18.17 -21.01
C CYS A 64 15.69 17.65 -20.21
N GLY A 65 15.12 18.48 -19.35
CA GLY A 65 13.90 18.17 -18.62
C GLY A 65 14.13 17.35 -17.35
N ASN A 66 13.25 17.55 -16.36
CA ASN A 66 13.27 16.78 -15.12
C ASN A 66 12.61 15.41 -15.35
N ALA A 67 13.27 14.52 -16.09
CA ALA A 67 12.77 13.20 -16.43
C ALA A 67 12.42 12.35 -15.20
N GLY A 68 13.04 12.62 -14.05
CA GLY A 68 12.74 11.98 -12.77
C GLY A 68 11.43 12.43 -12.12
N LEU A 69 10.83 13.54 -12.54
CA LEU A 69 9.63 14.10 -11.91
C LEU A 69 8.41 13.19 -12.07
N GLY A 70 8.17 12.65 -13.27
CA GLY A 70 7.05 11.73 -13.53
C GLY A 70 7.11 10.45 -12.67
N PRO A 71 8.25 9.75 -12.67
CA PRO A 71 8.50 8.62 -11.77
C PRO A 71 8.31 8.95 -10.28
N LEU A 72 8.79 10.10 -9.83
CA LEU A 72 8.60 10.56 -8.45
C LEU A 72 7.13 10.81 -8.13
N VAL A 73 6.36 11.41 -9.04
CA VAL A 73 4.91 11.60 -8.85
C VAL A 73 4.19 10.26 -8.73
N MET A 74 4.58 9.27 -9.54
CA MET A 74 4.04 7.92 -9.46
C MET A 74 4.30 7.27 -8.09
N ILE A 75 5.50 7.42 -7.56
CA ILE A 75 5.89 6.83 -6.26
C ILE A 75 5.26 7.56 -5.08
N VAL A 76 5.31 8.90 -5.07
CA VAL A 76 4.98 9.72 -3.89
C VAL A 76 3.50 10.02 -3.79
N PHE A 77 2.77 10.12 -4.92
CA PHE A 77 1.35 10.45 -4.91
C PHE A 77 0.51 9.28 -5.39
N VAL A 78 0.78 8.76 -6.59
CA VAL A 78 -0.10 7.78 -7.23
C VAL A 78 -0.09 6.45 -6.46
N ALA A 79 1.07 5.98 -6.01
CA ALA A 79 1.18 4.74 -5.26
C ALA A 79 0.43 4.77 -3.91
N PRO A 80 0.55 5.82 -3.06
CA PRO A 80 -0.27 5.93 -1.85
C PRO A 80 -1.77 5.99 -2.13
N PHE A 81 -2.20 6.73 -3.16
CA PHE A 81 -3.63 6.80 -3.50
C PHE A 81 -4.19 5.44 -3.91
N LEU A 82 -3.52 4.74 -4.82
CA LEU A 82 -3.94 3.40 -5.25
C LEU A 82 -3.78 2.35 -4.13
N GLY A 83 -2.78 2.51 -3.26
CA GLY A 83 -2.64 1.70 -2.06
C GLY A 83 -3.81 1.90 -1.10
N MET A 84 -4.25 3.13 -0.83
CA MET A 84 -5.44 3.36 -0.01
C MET A 84 -6.70 2.73 -0.62
N ILE A 85 -6.87 2.83 -1.95
CA ILE A 85 -7.99 2.20 -2.65
C ILE A 85 -7.90 0.66 -2.52
N GLY A 86 -6.74 0.07 -2.76
CA GLY A 86 -6.52 -1.38 -2.65
C GLY A 86 -6.72 -1.90 -1.22
N GLY A 87 -6.23 -1.17 -0.22
CA GLY A 87 -6.43 -1.48 1.20
C GLY A 87 -7.90 -1.38 1.61
N GLY A 88 -8.61 -0.37 1.12
CA GLY A 88 -10.05 -0.23 1.31
C GLY A 88 -10.83 -1.40 0.72
N ILE A 89 -10.56 -1.77 -0.54
CA ILE A 89 -11.20 -2.93 -1.20
C ILE A 89 -10.93 -4.23 -0.43
N ALA A 90 -9.70 -4.43 0.07
CA ALA A 90 -9.32 -5.64 0.79
C ALA A 90 -10.05 -5.84 2.13
N LEU A 91 -10.55 -4.77 2.75
CA LEU A 91 -11.39 -4.85 3.95
C LEU A 91 -12.83 -5.30 3.63
N PHE A 92 -13.30 -5.08 2.40
CA PHE A 92 -14.64 -5.50 1.97
C PHE A 92 -14.68 -6.90 1.34
N LEU A 93 -13.52 -7.51 1.13
CA LEU A 93 -13.41 -8.89 0.64
C LEU A 93 -13.60 -9.87 1.82
N PRO A 94 -14.53 -10.85 1.70
CA PRO A 94 -14.81 -11.82 2.77
C PRO A 94 -13.60 -12.69 3.10
#